data_AF-A0A973JHE9-F1
#
_entry.id   AF-A0A973JHE9-F1
#
_cell.length_a   1.000
_cell.length_b   1.000
_cell.length_c   1.000
_cell.angle_alpha   90.00
_cell.angle_beta   90.00
_cell.angle_gamma   90.00
#
_symmetry.space_group_name_H-M   'P 1'
#
loop_
_entity.id
_entity.type
_entity.pdbx_description
1 polymer ?
#
loop_
_entity_poly.entity_id
_entity_poly.type
_entity_poly.pdbx_seq_one_letter_code
_entity_poly.pdbx_strand_id
1 'polypeptide(L)' 'RDTVMAQVELQAGPFRVVSLMSREAADELGLEPGVVAVASVKATTVVVEVP' A
#
# COMPACT_ATOMS: atom_id res chain seq x y z
N ARG A 1 11.06 -14.90 -0.11
CA ARG A 1 10.06 -13.88 0.35
C ARG A 1 10.10 -13.93 1.87
N ASP A 2 11.13 -13.36 2.52
CA ASP A 2 11.49 -13.74 3.91
C ASP A 2 11.35 -12.60 4.95
N THR A 3 10.30 -11.79 4.81
CA THR A 3 10.00 -10.63 5.67
C THR A 3 8.55 -10.70 6.11
N VAL A 4 8.29 -10.36 7.38
CA VAL A 4 6.94 -10.37 7.99
C VAL A 4 6.06 -9.26 7.40
N MET A 5 6.69 -8.15 7.01
CA MET A 5 6.02 -7.00 6.42
C MET A 5 6.22 -6.97 4.90
N ALA A 6 5.20 -6.45 4.22
CA ALA A 6 5.21 -6.06 2.82
C ALA A 6 5.01 -4.55 2.71
N GLN A 7 5.85 -3.92 1.89
CA GLN A 7 5.63 -2.57 1.41
C GLN A 7 4.94 -2.66 0.05
N VAL A 8 3.74 -2.12 -0.03
CA VAL A 8 2.94 -2.07 -1.25
C VAL A 8 2.93 -0.63 -1.76
N GLU A 9 3.38 -0.45 -3.00
CA GLU A 9 3.37 0.85 -3.68
C GLU A 9 2.27 0.84 -4.74
N LEU A 10 1.35 1.79 -4.64
CA LEU A 10 0.22 1.94 -5.55
C LEU A 10 0.37 3.24 -6.34
N GLN A 11 0.34 3.12 -7.67
CA GLN A 11 0.32 4.28 -8.57
C GLN A 11 -1.11 4.81 -8.68
N ALA A 12 -1.33 6.03 -8.20
CA ALA A 12 -2.62 6.71 -8.21
C ALA A 12 -2.49 8.03 -8.99
N GLY A 13 -2.55 7.95 -10.32
CA GLY A 13 -2.33 9.11 -11.18
C GLY A 13 -0.90 9.64 -11.05
N PRO A 14 -0.67 10.93 -10.73
CA PRO A 14 0.66 11.47 -10.49
C PRO A 14 1.22 11.12 -9.10
N PHE A 15 0.40 10.54 -8.22
CA PHE A 15 0.76 10.27 -6.84
C PHE A 15 1.16 8.80 -6.64
N ARG A 16 2.03 8.59 -5.65
CA ARG A 16 2.38 7.26 -5.15
C ARG A 16 1.85 7.12 -3.73
N VAL A 17 1.07 6.08 -3.50
CA VAL A 17 0.56 5.72 -2.17
C VAL A 17 1.34 4.52 -1.67
N VAL A 18 1.93 4.64 -0.48
CA VAL A 18 2.69 3.57 0.16
C VAL A 18 1.89 3.02 1.33
N SER A 19 1.71 1.70 1.36
CA SER A 19 1.10 1.00 2.48
C SER A 19 2.07 -0.04 3.03
N LEU A 20 2.16 -0.10 4.36
CA LEU A 20 2.82 -1.19 5.07
C LEU A 20 1.75 -2.13 5.61
N MET A 21 1.82 -3.40 5.23
CA MET A 21 0.93 -4.46 5.70
C MET A 21 1.72 -5.75 5.94
N SER A 22 1.09 -6.78 6.51
CA SER A 22 1.76 -8.08 6.61
C SER A 22 1.97 -8.67 5.23
N ARG A 23 3.03 -9.47 5.08
CA ARG A 23 3.27 -10.22 3.84
C ARG A 23 2.11 -11.16 3.52
N GLU A 24 1.60 -11.86 4.53
CA GLU A 24 0.46 -12.76 4.38
C GLU A 24 -0.77 -12.04 3.79
N ALA A 25 -1.10 -10.85 4.28
CA ALA A 25 -2.22 -10.08 3.74
C ALA A 25 -2.00 -9.66 2.28
N ALA A 26 -0.78 -9.26 1.90
CA ALA A 26 -0.47 -8.93 0.52
C ALA A 26 -0.60 -10.16 -0.41
N ASP A 27 -0.20 -11.33 0.09
CA ASP A 27 -0.26 -12.59 -0.64
C ASP A 27 -1.72 -13.09 -0.77
N GLU A 28 -2.51 -13.03 0.29
CA GLU A 28 -3.94 -13.36 0.30
C GLU A 28 -4.76 -12.47 -0.65
N LEU A 29 -4.39 -11.18 -0.74
CA LEU A 29 -4.99 -10.24 -1.68
C LEU A 29 -4.51 -10.43 -3.13
N GLY A 30 -3.52 -11.30 -3.38
CA GLY A 30 -2.95 -11.51 -4.71
C GLY A 30 -2.28 -10.27 -5.29
N LEU A 31 -1.69 -9.43 -4.44
CA LEU A 31 -1.04 -8.19 -4.88
C LEU A 31 0.26 -8.50 -5.62
N GLU A 32 0.31 -8.09 -6.89
CA GLU A 32 1.47 -8.25 -7.76
C GLU A 32 1.70 -6.98 -8.58
N PRO A 33 2.95 -6.67 -8.99
CA PRO A 33 3.21 -5.54 -9.87
C PRO A 33 2.35 -5.58 -11.14
N GLY A 34 1.63 -4.49 -11.40
CA GLY A 34 0.78 -4.34 -12.59
C GLY A 34 -0.71 -4.65 -12.38
N VAL A 35 -1.11 -5.18 -11.22
CA VAL A 35 -2.54 -5.36 -10.91
C VAL A 35 -3.19 -4.04 -10.51
N VAL A 36 -4.48 -3.91 -10.83
CA VAL A 36 -5.30 -2.78 -10.34
C VAL A 36 -5.72 -3.09 -8.90
N ALA A 37 -5.50 -2.14 -8.00
CA ALA A 37 -5.84 -2.25 -6.58
C ALA A 37 -6.53 -0.98 -6.06
N VAL A 38 -7.20 -1.10 -4.91
CA VAL A 38 -7.86 0.02 -4.23
C VAL A 38 -7.10 0.33 -2.94
N ALA A 39 -6.64 1.57 -2.80
CA ALA A 39 -6.13 2.07 -1.53
C ALA A 39 -7.28 2.68 -0.71
N SER A 40 -7.66 2.02 0.39
CA SER A 40 -8.59 2.59 1.37
C SER A 40 -7.81 3.20 2.53
N VAL A 41 -8.08 4.48 2.83
CA VAL A 41 -7.45 5.20 3.93
C VAL A 41 -8.53 5.56 4.94
N LYS A 42 -8.30 5.24 6.22
CA LYS A 42 -9.23 5.62 7.28
C LYS A 42 -9.22 7.15 7.43
N ALA A 43 -10.33 7.78 7.10
CA ALA A 43 -10.47 9.24 7.02
C ALA A 43 -10.19 10.00 8.33
N THR A 44 -10.06 9.32 9.48
CA THR A 44 -9.81 9.95 10.78
C THR A 44 -8.35 10.30 11.04
N THR A 45 -7.43 9.90 10.17
CA THR A 45 -5.99 10.04 10.44
C THR A 45 -5.25 10.38 9.15
N VAL A 46 -4.90 11.65 9.01
CA VAL A 46 -4.07 12.18 7.91
C VAL A 46 -2.94 12.98 8.54
N VAL A 47 -1.70 12.67 8.17
CA VAL A 47 -0.50 13.44 8.54
C VAL A 47 -0.11 14.28 7.35
N VAL A 48 0.07 15.58 7.55
CA VAL A 48 0.50 16.54 6.52
C VAL A 48 1.77 17.20 7.04
N GLU A 49 2.84 17.09 6.26
CA GLU A 49 4.15 17.67 6.57
C GLU A 49 4.57 18.61 5.42
N VAL A 50 5.39 19.60 5.76
CA VAL A 50 6.06 20.44 4.75
C VAL A 50 7.32 19.73 4.24
N PRO A 51 7.79 20.03 3.00
CA PRO A 51 8.84 19.27 2.32
C PRO A 51 10.14 19.11 3.12
#